data_AF-A0A846WC15-F1
#
_entry.id   AF-A0A846WC15-F1
#
_cell.length_a   1.000
_cell.length_b   1.000
_cell.length_c   1.000
_cell.angle_alpha   90.00
_cell.angle_beta   90.00
_cell.angle_gamma   90.00
#
_symmetry.space_group_name_H-M   'P 1'
#
loop_
_entity.id
_entity.type
_entity.pdbx_description
1 polymer ?
#
loop_
_entity_poly.entity_id
_entity_poly.type
_entity_poly.pdbx_seq_one_letter_code
_entity_poly.pdbx_strand_id
1 'polypeptide(L)'
;MGKQNRRRRTGRKAIPVAALDDFSGDPGGIAEKIIAAAVRGRGEFVGPVTITDELAAGVELAGRRLISHASDLGWLPGDIHQAARRRLDEFAVGYLLDLMAAHHPDARWDAELDELDASVWWTAPHLRAWADRALLTGSEALTTVIEALALLLRLPKLESSGPVRPRHGVDEKVLGRVRGLLAKAESTSFPDEAETLSAKAQELMTKYAIDHLLLEPSSDLPATRRIWLDTPYTDAKALLIDRVAHANRCRAIFAAEWGFVTVVGDDTDLDLVELLSTSLLVQATRTMIDTADTGEARSRHYRKAFLTAYATRIGERLTEATDTTIAHAPNHLLPVLAARQHQIDKAFDTYFPTARAKGITIRSAEGWAAGTDAATEARVDPS
;
A
#
# COMPACT_ATOMS: atom_id res chain seq x y z
N MET A 1 9.90 -28.69 29.23
CA MET A 1 8.75 -28.14 30.00
C MET A 1 8.74 -26.63 29.87
N GLY A 2 8.07 -26.13 28.82
CA GLY A 2 8.03 -24.71 28.48
C GLY A 2 6.94 -23.95 29.25
N LYS A 3 7.30 -22.83 29.86
CA LYS A 3 6.34 -21.87 30.42
C LYS A 3 5.87 -20.94 29.30
N GLN A 4 4.65 -21.17 28.81
CA GLN A 4 3.94 -20.27 27.91
C GLN A 4 3.67 -18.93 28.59
N ASN A 5 4.26 -17.87 28.04
CA ASN A 5 4.02 -16.50 28.48
C ASN A 5 2.77 -15.95 27.78
N ARG A 6 1.58 -16.28 28.31
CA ARG A 6 0.29 -15.66 27.91
C ARG A 6 0.31 -14.19 28.36
N ARG A 7 0.69 -13.28 27.46
CA ARG A 7 0.42 -11.84 27.64
C ARG A 7 -1.08 -11.63 27.60
N ARG A 8 -1.70 -11.45 28.77
CA ARG A 8 -3.05 -10.92 28.93
C ARG A 8 -3.11 -9.54 28.25
N ARG A 9 -3.77 -9.45 27.09
CA ARG A 9 -4.30 -8.18 26.58
C ARG A 9 -5.32 -7.69 27.60
N THR A 10 -5.04 -6.58 28.26
CA THR A 10 -5.96 -5.90 29.15
C THR A 10 -7.20 -5.48 28.36
N GLY A 11 -8.34 -6.09 28.69
CA GLY A 11 -9.63 -5.80 28.06
C GLY A 11 -10.06 -4.37 28.36
N ARG A 12 -10.22 -3.58 27.30
CA ARG A 12 -11.04 -2.36 27.35
C ARG A 12 -12.49 -2.82 27.53
N LYS A 13 -13.17 -2.33 28.57
CA LYS A 13 -14.57 -2.66 28.87
C LYS A 13 -15.44 -2.26 27.65
N ALA A 14 -16.22 -3.19 27.11
CA ALA A 14 -17.15 -2.92 26.02
C ALA A 14 -18.15 -1.83 26.45
N ILE A 15 -18.34 -0.81 25.61
CA ILE A 15 -19.41 0.16 25.77
C ILE A 15 -20.63 -0.43 25.05
N PRO A 16 -21.81 -0.55 25.70
CA PRO A 16 -22.99 -1.07 25.02
C PRO A 16 -23.31 -0.20 23.81
N VAL A 17 -23.37 -0.80 22.62
CA VAL A 17 -23.96 -0.15 21.45
C VAL A 17 -25.45 -0.45 21.54
N ALA A 18 -26.24 0.63 21.69
CA ALA A 18 -27.67 0.79 21.39
C ALA A 18 -28.59 -0.46 21.49
N ALA A 19 -29.68 -0.35 22.24
CA ALA A 19 -30.68 -1.44 22.33
C ALA A 19 -31.38 -1.65 20.98
N LEU A 20 -31.95 -2.83 20.74
CA LEU A 20 -32.63 -3.21 19.49
C LEU A 20 -33.70 -2.22 19.01
N ASP A 21 -34.41 -1.59 19.95
CA ASP A 21 -35.42 -0.56 19.68
C ASP A 21 -34.83 0.70 19.01
N ASP A 22 -33.51 0.88 19.10
CA ASP A 22 -32.82 2.04 18.53
C ASP A 22 -32.77 1.99 16.99
N PHE A 23 -32.92 0.85 16.30
CA PHE A 23 -32.85 0.79 14.83
C PHE A 23 -34.19 0.55 14.13
N SER A 24 -35.26 1.07 14.71
CA SER A 24 -36.57 1.18 14.07
C SER A 24 -36.82 2.58 13.51
N GLY A 25 -37.68 2.69 12.48
CA GLY A 25 -38.07 3.96 11.87
C GLY A 25 -37.68 4.09 10.41
N ASP A 26 -37.57 5.34 9.92
CA ASP A 26 -37.17 5.58 8.53
C ASP A 26 -35.68 5.24 8.31
N PRO A 27 -35.30 4.79 7.09
CA PRO A 27 -33.92 4.44 6.78
C PRO A 27 -32.90 5.57 7.03
N GLY A 28 -33.31 6.83 6.89
CA GLY A 28 -32.47 7.99 7.15
C GLY A 28 -32.07 8.11 8.63
N GLY A 29 -33.05 8.02 9.52
CA GLY A 29 -32.82 8.00 10.97
C GLY A 29 -31.97 6.80 11.42
N ILE A 30 -32.20 5.62 10.83
CA ILE A 30 -31.39 4.42 11.08
C ILE A 30 -29.94 4.64 10.64
N ALA A 31 -29.71 5.21 9.45
CA ALA A 31 -28.37 5.49 8.94
C ALA A 31 -27.56 6.41 9.88
N GLU A 32 -28.17 7.49 10.40
CA GLU A 32 -27.52 8.38 11.36
C GLU A 32 -27.11 7.65 12.65
N LYS A 33 -27.97 6.75 13.15
CA LYS A 33 -27.66 5.95 14.34
C LYS A 33 -26.53 4.97 14.10
N ILE A 34 -26.45 4.36 12.92
CA ILE A 34 -25.34 3.48 12.51
C ILE A 34 -24.04 4.26 12.44
N ILE A 35 -24.04 5.43 11.80
CA ILE A 35 -22.86 6.31 11.72
C ILE A 35 -22.42 6.73 13.14
N ALA A 36 -23.36 7.12 14.00
CA ALA A 36 -23.07 7.46 15.40
C ALA A 36 -22.53 6.27 16.21
N ALA A 37 -22.97 5.04 15.92
CA ALA A 37 -22.39 3.83 16.50
C ALA A 37 -20.95 3.60 16.00
N ALA A 38 -20.70 3.77 14.70
CA ALA A 38 -19.38 3.64 14.09
C ALA A 38 -18.36 4.66 14.64
N VAL A 39 -18.80 5.90 14.90
CA VAL A 39 -17.98 6.93 15.57
C VAL A 39 -17.56 6.50 16.98
N ARG A 40 -18.47 5.88 17.75
CA ARG A 40 -18.18 5.41 19.12
C ARG A 40 -17.23 4.20 19.14
N GLY A 41 -17.12 3.47 18.05
CA GLY A 41 -16.20 2.33 17.88
C GLY A 41 -16.79 1.01 18.39
N ARG A 42 -15.91 0.01 18.58
CA ARG A 42 -16.32 -1.35 18.96
C ARG A 42 -17.14 -1.34 20.25
N GLY A 43 -18.39 -1.75 20.14
CA GLY A 43 -19.16 -2.20 21.28
C GLY A 43 -20.05 -3.36 20.85
N GLU A 44 -20.25 -4.28 21.78
CA GLU A 44 -21.08 -5.46 21.57
C GLU A 44 -22.54 -5.05 21.68
N PHE A 45 -23.35 -5.46 20.71
CA PHE A 45 -24.80 -5.40 20.84
C PHE A 45 -25.26 -6.40 21.90
N VAL A 46 -26.18 -5.96 22.76
CA VAL A 46 -26.78 -6.82 23.78
C VAL A 46 -28.15 -7.29 23.28
N GLY A 47 -28.25 -8.56 22.85
CA GLY A 47 -29.49 -9.20 22.42
C GLY A 47 -29.54 -9.58 20.93
N PRO A 48 -30.56 -10.35 20.51
CA PRO A 48 -30.71 -10.83 19.14
C PRO A 48 -31.18 -9.72 18.19
N VAL A 49 -30.38 -9.36 17.20
CA VAL A 49 -30.77 -8.43 16.13
C VAL A 49 -31.50 -9.17 15.01
N THR A 50 -32.69 -8.68 14.65
CA THR A 50 -33.40 -9.13 13.45
C THR A 50 -33.12 -8.15 12.32
N ILE A 51 -32.62 -8.65 11.18
CA ILE A 51 -32.36 -7.82 9.99
C ILE A 51 -33.68 -7.54 9.28
N THR A 52 -34.34 -6.42 9.62
CA THR A 52 -35.53 -5.93 8.91
C THR A 52 -35.14 -5.23 7.61
N ASP A 53 -36.12 -4.96 6.74
CA ASP A 53 -35.87 -4.26 5.48
C ASP A 53 -35.50 -2.79 5.73
N GLU A 54 -36.06 -2.15 6.77
CA GLU A 54 -35.69 -0.79 7.17
C GLU A 54 -34.25 -0.71 7.70
N LEU A 55 -33.84 -1.69 8.52
CA LEU A 55 -32.46 -1.78 8.99
C LEU A 55 -31.49 -1.97 7.83
N ALA A 56 -31.79 -2.89 6.90
CA ALA A 56 -30.96 -3.13 5.73
C ALA A 56 -30.84 -1.87 4.85
N ALA A 57 -31.94 -1.15 4.62
CA ALA A 57 -31.95 0.11 3.88
C ALA A 57 -31.15 1.22 4.59
N GLY A 58 -31.24 1.32 5.92
CA GLY A 58 -30.47 2.28 6.70
C GLY A 58 -28.96 1.99 6.69
N VAL A 59 -28.58 0.71 6.74
CA VAL A 59 -27.19 0.26 6.58
C VAL A 59 -26.63 0.59 5.21
N GLU A 60 -27.40 0.32 4.15
CA GLU A 60 -27.01 0.66 2.77
C GLU A 60 -26.80 2.18 2.62
N LEU A 61 -27.74 2.99 3.13
CA LEU A 61 -27.64 4.45 3.07
C LEU A 61 -26.43 4.99 3.83
N ALA A 62 -26.15 4.47 5.02
CA ALA A 62 -24.95 4.81 5.79
C ALA A 62 -23.67 4.43 5.03
N GLY A 63 -23.62 3.23 4.46
CA GLY A 63 -22.49 2.73 3.68
C GLY A 63 -22.22 3.60 2.45
N ARG A 64 -23.24 3.90 1.65
CA ARG A 64 -23.13 4.76 0.46
C ARG A 64 -22.55 6.15 0.77
N ARG A 65 -23.01 6.77 1.86
CA ARG A 65 -22.52 8.08 2.31
C ARG A 65 -21.04 8.01 2.69
N LEU A 66 -20.64 6.98 3.44
CA LEU A 66 -19.26 6.83 3.89
C LEU A 66 -18.30 6.44 2.77
N ILE A 67 -18.76 5.67 1.77
CA ILE A 67 -17.99 5.41 0.55
C ILE A 67 -17.80 6.68 -0.27
N SER A 68 -18.87 7.47 -0.47
CA SER A 68 -18.76 8.77 -1.15
C SER A 68 -17.77 9.68 -0.43
N HIS A 69 -17.85 9.73 0.90
CA HIS A 69 -16.91 10.50 1.71
C HIS A 69 -15.46 10.00 1.58
N ALA A 70 -15.23 8.68 1.61
CA ALA A 70 -13.89 8.12 1.40
C ALA A 70 -13.32 8.49 0.02
N SER A 71 -14.16 8.45 -1.02
CA SER A 71 -13.80 8.92 -2.37
C SER A 71 -13.41 10.41 -2.38
N ASP A 72 -14.18 11.27 -1.70
CA ASP A 72 -13.87 12.71 -1.56
C ASP A 72 -12.53 12.95 -0.82
N LEU A 73 -12.15 12.03 0.08
CA LEU A 73 -10.86 12.03 0.77
C LEU A 73 -9.70 11.48 -0.07
N GLY A 74 -9.97 11.03 -1.31
CA GLY A 74 -8.97 10.52 -2.26
C GLY A 74 -8.68 9.02 -2.15
N TRP A 75 -9.51 8.26 -1.43
CA TRP A 75 -9.36 6.81 -1.31
C TRP A 75 -9.97 6.08 -2.50
N LEU A 76 -9.25 5.07 -2.99
CA LEU A 76 -9.69 4.18 -4.07
C LEU A 76 -9.96 2.77 -3.53
N PRO A 77 -10.70 1.92 -4.25
CA PRO A 77 -11.10 0.59 -3.78
C PRO A 77 -9.93 -0.28 -3.28
N GLY A 78 -8.83 -0.29 -4.02
CA GLY A 78 -7.61 -1.01 -3.68
C GLY A 78 -7.03 -0.54 -2.35
N ASP A 79 -6.98 0.76 -2.11
CA ASP A 79 -6.48 1.33 -0.85
C ASP A 79 -7.41 1.08 0.32
N ILE A 80 -8.73 1.18 0.10
CA ILE A 80 -9.72 0.83 1.13
C ILE A 80 -9.59 -0.65 1.50
N HIS A 81 -9.46 -1.53 0.51
CA HIS A 81 -9.22 -2.96 0.72
C HIS A 81 -7.90 -3.23 1.48
N GLN A 82 -6.81 -2.52 1.14
CA GLN A 82 -5.53 -2.62 1.83
C GLN A 82 -5.58 -2.08 3.27
N ALA A 83 -6.35 -1.02 3.52
CA ALA A 83 -6.61 -0.51 4.86
C ALA A 83 -7.43 -1.49 5.69
N ALA A 84 -8.46 -2.09 5.09
CA ALA A 84 -9.38 -3.04 5.70
C ALA A 84 -8.66 -4.33 6.11
N ARG A 85 -7.95 -5.00 5.19
CA ARG A 85 -7.25 -6.27 5.49
C ARG A 85 -6.24 -6.16 6.64
N ARG A 86 -5.73 -4.96 6.92
CA ARG A 86 -4.73 -4.71 7.98
C ARG A 86 -5.35 -4.37 9.34
N ARG A 87 -6.64 -4.03 9.38
CA ARG A 87 -7.31 -3.46 10.57
C ARG A 87 -8.58 -4.19 10.97
N LEU A 88 -9.17 -4.94 10.05
CA LEU A 88 -10.44 -5.63 10.19
C LEU A 88 -10.28 -7.14 9.96
N ASP A 89 -11.32 -7.90 10.27
CA ASP A 89 -11.41 -9.33 9.94
C ASP A 89 -11.93 -9.56 8.52
N GLU A 90 -11.91 -10.83 8.08
CA GLU A 90 -12.32 -11.22 6.73
C GLU A 90 -13.79 -10.90 6.41
N PHE A 91 -14.68 -10.94 7.41
CA PHE A 91 -16.10 -10.64 7.24
C PHE A 91 -16.31 -9.16 6.93
N ALA A 92 -15.68 -8.27 7.71
CA ALA A 92 -15.76 -6.84 7.47
C ALA A 92 -15.06 -6.43 6.17
N VAL A 93 -13.97 -7.10 5.79
CA VAL A 93 -13.32 -6.91 4.48
C VAL A 93 -14.26 -7.30 3.34
N GLY A 94 -14.89 -8.49 3.42
CA GLY A 94 -15.86 -8.94 2.41
C GLY A 94 -17.07 -8.01 2.30
N TYR A 95 -17.59 -7.52 3.43
CA TYR A 95 -18.68 -6.55 3.43
C TYR A 95 -18.31 -5.24 2.73
N LEU A 96 -17.10 -4.71 2.98
CA LEU A 96 -16.63 -3.49 2.32
C LEU A 96 -16.42 -3.69 0.81
N LEU A 97 -15.90 -4.85 0.39
CA LEU A 97 -15.75 -5.17 -1.04
C LEU A 97 -17.11 -5.17 -1.75
N ASP A 98 -18.10 -5.86 -1.19
CA ASP A 98 -19.46 -5.83 -1.72
C ASP A 98 -20.03 -4.40 -1.73
N LEU A 99 -19.86 -3.65 -0.64
CA LEU A 99 -20.36 -2.28 -0.54
C LEU A 99 -19.77 -1.36 -1.63
N MET A 100 -18.48 -1.49 -1.92
CA MET A 100 -17.82 -0.73 -2.99
C MET A 100 -18.27 -1.20 -4.38
N ALA A 101 -18.48 -2.50 -4.58
CA ALA A 101 -19.01 -3.04 -5.84
C ALA A 101 -20.41 -2.50 -6.16
N ALA A 102 -21.24 -2.24 -5.15
CA ALA A 102 -22.57 -1.66 -5.33
C ALA A 102 -22.57 -0.13 -5.39
N HIS A 103 -21.56 0.52 -4.80
CA HIS A 103 -21.49 1.97 -4.67
C HIS A 103 -20.09 2.46 -5.02
N HIS A 104 -19.91 2.84 -6.29
CA HIS A 104 -18.65 3.35 -6.82
C HIS A 104 -18.92 4.74 -7.43
N PRO A 105 -18.69 5.83 -6.66
CA PRO A 105 -19.09 7.19 -7.04
C PRO A 105 -18.21 7.84 -8.12
N ASP A 106 -17.08 7.22 -8.47
CA ASP A 106 -16.05 7.74 -9.38
C ASP A 106 -15.70 6.67 -10.41
N ALA A 107 -15.66 7.02 -11.70
CA ALA A 107 -15.35 6.10 -12.80
C ALA A 107 -13.96 5.46 -12.69
N ARG A 108 -13.03 6.06 -11.92
CA ARG A 108 -11.71 5.48 -11.64
C ARG A 108 -11.80 4.22 -10.79
N TRP A 109 -12.91 4.00 -10.08
CA TRP A 109 -13.08 2.83 -9.21
C TRP A 109 -13.27 1.54 -10.02
N ASP A 110 -13.84 1.62 -11.23
CA ASP A 110 -14.22 0.44 -12.01
C ASP A 110 -13.02 -0.47 -12.27
N ALA A 111 -11.89 0.09 -12.72
CA ALA A 111 -10.67 -0.69 -12.98
C ALA A 111 -10.09 -1.35 -11.72
N GLU A 112 -10.14 -0.68 -10.56
CA GLU A 112 -9.66 -1.26 -9.30
C GLU A 112 -10.63 -2.30 -8.74
N LEU A 113 -11.93 -2.16 -8.96
CA LEU A 113 -12.92 -3.16 -8.55
C LEU A 113 -12.81 -4.42 -9.41
N ASP A 114 -12.55 -4.28 -10.71
CA ASP A 114 -12.24 -5.40 -11.60
C ASP A 114 -10.98 -6.14 -11.14
N GLU A 115 -9.90 -5.43 -10.78
CA GLU A 115 -8.68 -6.05 -10.21
C GLU A 115 -8.94 -6.78 -8.87
N LEU A 116 -9.98 -6.39 -8.13
CA LEU A 116 -10.38 -7.00 -6.86
C LEU A 116 -11.43 -8.12 -7.02
N ASP A 117 -11.85 -8.43 -8.25
CA ASP A 117 -12.98 -9.33 -8.55
C ASP A 117 -14.28 -8.94 -7.80
N ALA A 118 -14.44 -7.64 -7.54
CA ALA A 118 -15.54 -7.11 -6.74
C ALA A 118 -16.79 -6.94 -7.62
N SER A 119 -17.83 -7.73 -7.36
CA SER A 119 -19.06 -7.71 -8.16
C SER A 119 -20.31 -7.90 -7.30
N VAL A 120 -21.43 -7.34 -7.77
CA VAL A 120 -22.73 -7.49 -7.11
C VAL A 120 -23.29 -8.88 -7.41
N TRP A 121 -23.32 -9.74 -6.39
CA TRP A 121 -23.78 -11.14 -6.51
C TRP A 121 -25.16 -11.41 -5.87
N TRP A 122 -25.73 -10.43 -5.17
CA TRP A 122 -26.98 -10.57 -4.42
C TRP A 122 -28.19 -9.95 -5.13
N THR A 123 -29.39 -10.42 -4.78
CA THR A 123 -30.68 -9.90 -5.30
C THR A 123 -31.63 -9.41 -4.19
N ALA A 124 -31.34 -9.75 -2.93
CA ALA A 124 -32.01 -9.24 -1.74
C ALA A 124 -31.20 -8.08 -1.13
N PRO A 125 -31.73 -7.31 -0.14
CA PRO A 125 -30.94 -6.27 0.52
C PRO A 125 -29.57 -6.79 0.98
N HIS A 126 -28.50 -6.07 0.63
CA HIS A 126 -27.10 -6.53 0.73
C HIS A 126 -26.78 -7.12 2.10
N LEU A 127 -27.13 -6.41 3.18
CA LEU A 127 -26.90 -6.85 4.55
C LEU A 127 -27.45 -8.25 4.84
N ARG A 128 -28.66 -8.55 4.37
CA ARG A 128 -29.29 -9.86 4.60
C ARG A 128 -28.59 -10.95 3.79
N ALA A 129 -28.41 -10.71 2.49
CA ALA A 129 -27.76 -11.69 1.61
C ALA A 129 -26.32 -12.01 2.07
N TRP A 130 -25.55 -10.98 2.41
CA TRP A 130 -24.19 -11.11 2.92
C TRP A 130 -24.14 -11.85 4.26
N ALA A 131 -25.01 -11.51 5.22
CA ALA A 131 -25.07 -12.19 6.52
C ALA A 131 -25.42 -13.68 6.36
N ASP A 132 -26.38 -14.01 5.49
CA ASP A 132 -26.77 -15.39 5.19
C ASP A 132 -25.61 -16.18 4.56
N ARG A 133 -24.90 -15.60 3.59
CA ARG A 133 -23.74 -16.23 2.94
C ARG A 133 -22.58 -16.43 3.92
N ALA A 134 -22.38 -15.48 4.82
CA ALA A 134 -21.34 -15.52 5.86
C ALA A 134 -21.74 -16.36 7.09
N LEU A 135 -22.98 -16.89 7.14
CA LEU A 135 -23.55 -17.63 8.27
C LEU A 135 -23.51 -16.85 9.60
N LEU A 136 -23.73 -15.54 9.54
CA LEU A 136 -23.71 -14.64 10.69
C LEU A 136 -25.12 -14.46 11.26
N THR A 137 -25.22 -14.40 12.59
CA THR A 137 -26.42 -13.89 13.25
C THR A 137 -26.59 -12.39 12.95
N GLY A 138 -27.80 -11.85 13.08
CA GLY A 138 -28.01 -10.41 12.85
C GLY A 138 -27.16 -9.51 13.75
N SER A 139 -26.86 -9.95 14.99
CA SER A 139 -26.03 -9.19 15.92
C SER A 139 -24.56 -9.19 15.50
N GLU A 140 -24.05 -10.33 15.03
CA GLU A 140 -22.70 -10.43 14.45
C GLU A 140 -22.60 -9.58 13.18
N ALA A 141 -23.57 -9.73 12.26
CA ALA A 141 -23.63 -8.97 11.02
C ALA A 141 -23.60 -7.45 11.27
N LEU A 142 -24.47 -6.94 12.14
CA LEU A 142 -24.52 -5.50 12.44
C LEU A 142 -23.26 -5.00 13.14
N THR A 143 -22.66 -5.81 14.03
CA THR A 143 -21.37 -5.49 14.66
C THR A 143 -20.28 -5.34 13.60
N THR A 144 -20.14 -6.32 12.71
CA THR A 144 -19.15 -6.34 11.63
C THR A 144 -19.33 -5.16 10.68
N VAL A 145 -20.56 -4.82 10.29
CA VAL A 145 -20.86 -3.63 9.47
C VAL A 145 -20.41 -2.35 10.17
N ILE A 146 -20.72 -2.19 11.45
CA ILE A 146 -20.31 -0.99 12.20
C ILE A 146 -18.78 -0.89 12.29
N GLU A 147 -18.07 -2.02 12.45
CA GLU A 147 -16.61 -2.03 12.41
C GLU A 147 -16.06 -1.64 11.04
N ALA A 148 -16.66 -2.14 9.95
CA ALA A 148 -16.35 -1.77 8.58
C ALA A 148 -16.56 -0.27 8.31
N LEU A 149 -17.72 0.27 8.68
CA LEU A 149 -18.03 1.69 8.53
C LEU A 149 -17.18 2.59 9.43
N ALA A 150 -16.81 2.11 10.62
CA ALA A 150 -15.90 2.82 11.51
C ALA A 150 -14.48 2.95 10.95
N LEU A 151 -14.05 2.02 10.09
CA LEU A 151 -12.80 2.18 9.34
C LEU A 151 -12.90 3.35 8.36
N LEU A 152 -13.96 3.41 7.55
CA LEU A 152 -14.16 4.47 6.56
C LEU A 152 -14.16 5.87 7.20
N LEU A 153 -14.77 6.00 8.37
CA LEU A 153 -14.78 7.25 9.16
C LEU A 153 -13.39 7.68 9.68
N ARG A 154 -12.45 6.74 9.82
CA ARG A 154 -11.10 7.02 10.32
C ARG A 154 -10.10 7.31 9.21
N LEU A 155 -10.48 7.08 7.96
CA LEU A 155 -9.62 7.34 6.82
C LEU A 155 -9.26 8.83 6.81
N PRO A 156 -7.97 9.20 6.81
CA PRO A 156 -7.58 10.59 6.73
C PRO A 156 -7.85 11.11 5.32
N LYS A 157 -7.94 12.44 5.20
CA LYS A 157 -7.76 13.09 3.91
C LYS A 157 -6.36 12.77 3.40
N LEU A 158 -6.29 12.19 2.21
CA LEU A 158 -5.02 12.03 1.53
C LEU A 158 -4.68 13.39 0.93
N GLU A 159 -3.58 14.00 1.39
CA GLU A 159 -3.11 15.28 0.86
C GLU A 159 -3.00 15.15 -0.66
N SER A 160 -3.62 16.11 -1.37
CA SER A 160 -3.93 16.12 -2.80
C SER A 160 -3.04 15.20 -3.61
N SER A 161 -3.41 13.92 -3.69
CA SER A 161 -2.72 12.98 -4.58
C SER A 161 -2.92 13.52 -5.97
N GLY A 162 -1.84 13.82 -6.69
CA GLY A 162 -1.88 14.03 -8.14
C GLY A 162 -2.73 12.95 -8.82
N PRO A 163 -3.11 13.15 -10.10
CA PRO A 163 -4.02 12.25 -10.79
C PRO A 163 -3.59 10.80 -10.56
N VAL A 164 -4.44 10.03 -9.86
CA VAL A 164 -4.23 8.58 -9.77
C VAL A 164 -4.71 8.02 -11.09
N ARG A 165 -3.76 7.42 -11.80
CA ARG A 165 -3.99 6.86 -13.12
C ARG A 165 -3.95 5.33 -13.04
N PRO A 166 -4.70 4.66 -13.91
CA PRO A 166 -4.50 3.24 -14.13
C PRO A 166 -3.03 2.96 -14.43
N ARG A 167 -2.56 1.75 -14.12
CA ARG A 167 -1.23 1.32 -14.56
C ARG A 167 -1.15 1.49 -16.08
N HIS A 168 -0.19 2.28 -16.53
CA HIS A 168 -0.01 2.57 -17.95
C HIS A 168 0.40 1.30 -18.72
N GLY A 169 0.94 0.31 -18.00
CA GLY A 169 1.36 -0.96 -18.56
C GLY A 169 2.65 -0.73 -19.33
N VAL A 170 3.78 -0.79 -18.63
CA VAL A 170 5.08 -0.93 -19.27
C VAL A 170 5.02 -2.13 -20.23
N ASP A 171 5.63 -2.03 -21.42
CA ASP A 171 5.66 -3.12 -22.39
C ASP A 171 6.04 -4.43 -21.67
N GLU A 172 5.14 -5.41 -21.70
CA GLU A 172 5.28 -6.67 -20.99
C GLU A 172 6.57 -7.40 -21.38
N LYS A 173 7.12 -7.12 -22.57
CA LYS A 173 8.43 -7.63 -22.97
C LYS A 173 9.58 -6.96 -22.23
N VAL A 174 9.50 -5.64 -22.00
CA VAL A 174 10.48 -4.93 -21.19
C VAL A 174 10.34 -5.31 -19.73
N LEU A 175 9.12 -5.35 -19.18
CA LEU A 175 8.87 -5.88 -17.84
C LEU A 175 9.39 -7.31 -17.71
N GLY A 176 9.07 -8.18 -18.65
CA GLY A 176 9.53 -9.56 -18.67
C GLY A 176 11.05 -9.69 -18.80
N ARG A 177 11.72 -8.78 -19.53
CA ARG A 177 13.18 -8.77 -19.66
C ARG A 177 13.86 -8.21 -18.42
N VAL A 178 13.30 -7.16 -17.82
CA VAL A 178 13.72 -6.66 -16.51
C VAL A 178 13.56 -7.80 -15.53
N ARG A 179 12.34 -8.30 -15.28
CA ARG A 179 12.08 -9.49 -14.44
C ARG A 179 13.02 -10.64 -14.76
N GLY A 180 13.30 -10.96 -16.02
CA GLY A 180 14.21 -12.03 -16.40
C GLY A 180 15.68 -11.77 -16.05
N LEU A 181 16.18 -10.55 -16.21
CA LEU A 181 17.52 -10.15 -15.76
C LEU A 181 17.61 -10.18 -14.24
N LEU A 182 16.56 -9.69 -13.57
CA LEU A 182 16.39 -9.74 -12.12
C LEU A 182 16.43 -11.22 -11.66
N ALA A 183 15.54 -12.08 -12.18
CA ALA A 183 15.51 -13.54 -11.97
C ALA A 183 16.87 -14.21 -12.11
N LYS A 184 17.58 -13.88 -13.18
CA LYS A 184 18.88 -14.47 -13.45
C LYS A 184 19.92 -14.01 -12.41
N ALA A 185 19.87 -12.74 -12.02
CA ALA A 185 20.71 -12.18 -10.96
C ALA A 185 20.49 -12.91 -9.62
N GLU A 186 19.29 -13.44 -9.38
CA GLU A 186 19.02 -14.21 -8.17
C GLU A 186 19.45 -15.66 -8.22
N SER A 187 19.33 -16.27 -9.40
CA SER A 187 19.64 -17.68 -9.59
C SER A 187 21.14 -17.97 -9.58
N THR A 188 21.98 -16.94 -9.75
CA THR A 188 23.43 -17.08 -9.74
C THR A 188 24.01 -17.01 -8.33
N SER A 189 24.99 -17.88 -8.06
CA SER A 189 25.77 -17.88 -6.81
C SER A 189 26.97 -16.94 -6.87
N PHE A 190 27.19 -16.25 -7.99
CA PHE A 190 28.35 -15.37 -8.20
C PHE A 190 27.95 -13.90 -7.98
N PRO A 191 28.48 -13.23 -6.94
CA PRO A 191 28.12 -11.84 -6.62
C PRO A 191 28.35 -10.85 -7.76
N ASP A 192 29.49 -10.95 -8.46
CA ASP A 192 29.82 -10.06 -9.59
C ASP A 192 28.86 -10.23 -10.78
N GLU A 193 28.37 -11.44 -11.02
CA GLU A 193 27.37 -11.70 -12.05
C GLU A 193 26.00 -11.13 -11.65
N ALA A 194 25.59 -11.33 -10.39
CA ALA A 194 24.35 -10.76 -9.85
C ALA A 194 24.36 -9.23 -9.93
N GLU A 195 25.50 -8.60 -9.61
CA GLU A 195 25.71 -7.16 -9.76
C GLU A 195 25.58 -6.72 -11.21
N THR A 196 26.27 -7.40 -12.14
CA THR A 196 26.23 -7.06 -13.57
C THR A 196 24.81 -7.16 -14.13
N LEU A 197 24.06 -8.20 -13.75
CA LEU A 197 22.68 -8.42 -14.20
C LEU A 197 21.71 -7.38 -13.63
N SER A 198 21.87 -7.01 -12.36
CA SER A 198 21.05 -5.98 -11.70
C SER A 198 21.32 -4.59 -12.27
N ALA A 199 22.60 -4.25 -12.48
CA ALA A 199 22.99 -3.03 -13.17
C ALA A 199 22.42 -3.00 -14.60
N LYS A 200 22.43 -4.14 -15.30
CA LYS A 200 21.86 -4.23 -16.66
C LYS A 200 20.35 -4.05 -16.66
N ALA A 201 19.66 -4.53 -15.64
CA ALA A 201 18.22 -4.30 -15.49
C ALA A 201 17.93 -2.82 -15.22
N GLN A 202 18.68 -2.17 -14.33
CA GLN A 202 18.52 -0.74 -14.06
C GLN A 202 18.85 0.12 -15.29
N GLU A 203 19.87 -0.25 -16.07
CA GLU A 203 20.18 0.38 -17.36
C GLU A 203 19.01 0.23 -18.34
N LEU A 204 18.43 -0.97 -18.45
CA LEU A 204 17.29 -1.25 -19.33
C LEU A 204 16.06 -0.43 -18.92
N MET A 205 15.76 -0.36 -17.62
CA MET A 205 14.66 0.43 -17.06
C MET A 205 14.86 1.93 -17.35
N THR A 206 16.08 2.43 -17.12
CA THR A 206 16.41 3.84 -17.38
C THR A 206 16.27 4.19 -18.86
N LYS A 207 16.77 3.33 -19.76
CA LYS A 207 16.61 3.51 -21.21
C LYS A 207 15.15 3.50 -21.63
N TYR A 208 14.39 2.52 -21.16
CA TYR A 208 12.96 2.42 -21.44
C TYR A 208 12.21 3.69 -21.00
N ALA A 209 12.46 4.17 -19.79
CA ALA A 209 11.84 5.38 -19.29
C ALA A 209 12.22 6.62 -20.13
N ILE A 210 13.48 6.75 -20.54
CA ILE A 210 13.93 7.84 -21.43
C ILE A 210 13.25 7.76 -22.80
N ASP A 211 13.15 6.57 -23.39
CA ASP A 211 12.52 6.38 -24.70
C ASP A 211 11.02 6.72 -24.64
N HIS A 212 10.34 6.32 -23.57
CA HIS A 212 8.92 6.64 -23.35
C HIS A 212 8.66 8.11 -23.03
N LEU A 213 9.60 8.77 -22.37
CA LEU A 213 9.51 10.20 -22.05
C LEU A 213 9.32 11.08 -23.29
N LEU A 214 9.86 10.66 -24.43
CA LEU A 214 9.78 11.36 -25.71
C LEU A 214 8.50 11.04 -26.50
N LEU A 215 7.86 9.92 -26.20
CA LEU A 215 6.69 9.40 -26.92
C LEU A 215 5.37 9.84 -26.27
N GLU A 216 5.39 10.04 -24.96
CA GLU A 216 4.18 10.38 -24.21
C GLU A 216 3.94 11.90 -24.19
N PRO A 217 2.76 12.38 -24.63
CA PRO A 217 2.41 13.78 -24.44
C PRO A 217 2.49 14.07 -22.94
N SER A 218 3.19 15.14 -22.55
CA SER A 218 3.32 15.48 -21.14
C SER A 218 1.93 15.65 -20.55
N SER A 219 1.55 14.73 -19.66
CA SER A 219 0.60 15.04 -18.60
C SER A 219 1.03 16.36 -17.96
N ASP A 220 0.12 17.32 -17.81
CA ASP A 220 0.43 18.60 -17.16
C ASP A 220 0.90 18.41 -15.69
N LEU A 221 0.57 17.26 -15.09
CA LEU A 221 0.87 16.96 -13.69
C LEU A 221 1.39 15.52 -13.49
N PRO A 222 2.49 15.33 -12.72
CA PRO A 222 2.96 14.03 -12.27
C PRO A 222 1.87 13.24 -11.52
N ALA A 223 1.82 11.94 -11.81
CA ALA A 223 0.88 11.00 -11.20
C ALA A 223 1.37 10.52 -9.83
N THR A 224 0.53 9.76 -9.13
CA THR A 224 0.90 9.15 -7.84
C THR A 224 0.55 7.67 -7.77
N ARG A 225 1.39 6.88 -7.09
CA ARG A 225 1.18 5.45 -6.82
C ARG A 225 1.39 5.16 -5.34
N ARG A 226 0.48 4.41 -4.72
CA ARG A 226 0.60 3.99 -3.31
C ARG A 226 1.12 2.57 -3.24
N ILE A 227 2.19 2.37 -2.49
CA ILE A 227 2.79 1.06 -2.23
C ILE A 227 2.62 0.74 -0.75
N TRP A 228 1.80 -0.27 -0.46
CA TRP A 228 1.49 -0.69 0.91
C TRP A 228 2.60 -1.54 1.51
N LEU A 229 2.92 -1.28 2.78
CA LEU A 229 3.99 -1.94 3.50
C LEU A 229 3.46 -2.86 4.58
N ASP A 230 3.92 -4.11 4.56
CA ASP A 230 3.61 -5.05 5.63
C ASP A 230 4.52 -4.85 6.84
N THR A 231 3.93 -4.92 8.04
CA THR A 231 4.67 -4.93 9.28
C THR A 231 5.45 -6.25 9.44
N PRO A 232 6.58 -6.26 10.17
CA PRO A 232 7.24 -5.16 10.88
C PRO A 232 8.20 -4.31 10.00
N TYR A 233 8.81 -3.28 10.62
CA TYR A 233 9.88 -2.45 10.05
C TYR A 233 9.48 -1.59 8.85
N THR A 234 8.25 -1.08 8.86
CA THR A 234 7.71 -0.25 7.78
C THR A 234 8.53 1.01 7.53
N ASP A 235 9.28 1.53 8.51
CA ASP A 235 10.19 2.66 8.32
C ASP A 235 11.42 2.30 7.48
N ALA A 236 12.05 1.15 7.73
CA ALA A 236 13.17 0.68 6.92
C ALA A 236 12.72 0.25 5.51
N LYS A 237 11.54 -0.38 5.40
CA LYS A 237 10.94 -0.72 4.11
C LYS A 237 10.57 0.53 3.30
N ALA A 238 10.04 1.56 3.95
CA ALA A 238 9.77 2.84 3.31
C ALA A 238 11.04 3.52 2.80
N LEU A 239 12.16 3.42 3.54
CA LEU A 239 13.44 3.91 3.05
C LEU A 239 13.87 3.19 1.77
N LEU A 240 13.68 1.88 1.66
CA LEU A 240 14.00 1.17 0.42
C LEU A 240 13.21 1.71 -0.77
N ILE A 241 11.89 1.90 -0.60
CA ILE A 241 11.04 2.48 -1.66
C ILE A 241 11.50 3.90 -2.00
N ASP A 242 11.83 4.73 -1.02
CA ASP A 242 12.36 6.08 -1.23
C ASP A 242 13.66 6.08 -2.06
N ARG A 243 14.58 5.15 -1.75
CA ARG A 243 15.82 4.98 -2.52
C ARG A 243 15.57 4.51 -3.95
N VAL A 244 14.66 3.57 -4.15
CA VAL A 244 14.26 3.10 -5.49
C VAL A 244 13.58 4.22 -6.27
N ALA A 245 12.68 4.97 -5.64
CA ALA A 245 12.00 6.11 -6.25
C ALA A 245 13.00 7.16 -6.71
N HIS A 246 13.95 7.55 -5.84
CA HIS A 246 14.98 8.53 -6.16
C HIS A 246 15.84 8.09 -7.35
N ALA A 247 16.27 6.83 -7.40
CA ALA A 247 17.05 6.30 -8.52
C ALA A 247 16.28 6.24 -9.85
N ASN A 248 14.95 6.37 -9.81
CA ASN A 248 14.06 6.36 -10.97
C ASN A 248 13.30 7.70 -11.12
N ARG A 249 13.94 8.83 -10.76
CA ARG A 249 13.43 10.21 -10.94
C ARG A 249 12.09 10.51 -10.25
N CYS A 250 11.68 9.66 -9.32
CA CYS A 250 10.46 9.84 -8.54
C CYS A 250 10.77 10.47 -7.17
N ARG A 251 9.72 10.96 -6.52
CA ARG A 251 9.75 11.40 -5.12
C ARG A 251 8.83 10.53 -4.28
N ALA A 252 9.19 10.24 -3.04
CA ALA A 252 8.41 9.38 -2.16
C ALA A 252 8.09 10.06 -0.83
N ILE A 253 6.92 9.73 -0.26
CA ILE A 253 6.53 10.12 1.09
C ILE A 253 5.89 8.96 1.84
N PHE A 254 6.29 8.78 3.10
CA PHE A 254 5.81 7.67 3.93
C PHE A 254 4.69 8.12 4.88
N ALA A 255 3.48 7.60 4.66
CA ALA A 255 2.34 7.76 5.55
C ALA A 255 2.40 6.72 6.67
N ALA A 256 3.22 6.97 7.69
CA ALA A 256 3.54 6.00 8.73
C ALA A 256 2.33 5.47 9.52
N GLU A 257 1.30 6.30 9.73
CA GLU A 257 0.07 5.91 10.43
C GLU A 257 -0.72 4.84 9.66
N TRP A 258 -0.68 4.91 8.33
CA TRP A 258 -1.43 4.01 7.47
C TRP A 258 -0.60 2.86 6.93
N GLY A 259 0.72 3.04 6.85
CA GLY A 259 1.67 1.99 6.48
C GLY A 259 1.83 1.86 4.97
N PHE A 260 1.81 2.95 4.23
CA PHE A 260 2.10 2.97 2.80
C PHE A 260 3.02 4.13 2.43
N VAL A 261 3.71 3.98 1.29
CA VAL A 261 4.49 5.04 0.66
C VAL A 261 3.73 5.53 -0.55
N THR A 262 3.57 6.85 -0.69
CA THR A 262 3.10 7.47 -1.93
C THR A 262 4.31 7.89 -2.75
N VAL A 263 4.41 7.38 -3.96
CA VAL A 263 5.42 7.75 -4.96
C VAL A 263 4.80 8.73 -5.95
N VAL A 264 5.51 9.79 -6.29
CA VAL A 264 5.14 10.82 -7.25
C VAL A 264 6.14 10.76 -8.41
N GLY A 265 5.64 10.66 -9.64
CA GLY A 265 6.48 10.53 -10.82
C GLY A 265 5.68 10.44 -12.11
N ASP A 266 6.40 10.21 -13.21
CA ASP A 266 5.80 9.88 -14.50
C ASP A 266 5.28 8.43 -14.49
N ASP A 267 4.24 8.15 -15.27
CA ASP A 267 3.50 6.88 -15.23
C ASP A 267 4.42 5.65 -15.45
N THR A 268 5.33 5.73 -16.42
CA THR A 268 6.35 4.68 -16.66
C THR A 268 7.27 4.47 -15.46
N ASP A 269 7.75 5.55 -14.84
CA ASP A 269 8.66 5.45 -13.69
C ASP A 269 7.94 4.88 -12.45
N LEU A 270 6.65 5.17 -12.27
CA LEU A 270 5.84 4.60 -11.18
C LEU A 270 5.69 3.08 -11.29
N ASP A 271 5.41 2.56 -12.48
CA ASP A 271 5.29 1.11 -12.72
C ASP A 271 6.63 0.39 -12.45
N LEU A 272 7.73 0.99 -12.90
CA LEU A 272 9.09 0.50 -12.66
C LEU A 272 9.47 0.50 -11.17
N VAL A 273 9.13 1.57 -10.44
CA VAL A 273 9.39 1.68 -9.00
C VAL A 273 8.58 0.66 -8.20
N GLU A 274 7.30 0.43 -8.52
CA GLU A 274 6.46 -0.56 -7.84
C GLU A 274 7.04 -1.97 -7.99
N LEU A 275 7.41 -2.35 -9.22
CA LEU A 275 8.00 -3.66 -9.51
C LEU A 275 9.31 -3.86 -8.75
N LEU A 276 10.25 -2.92 -8.92
CA LEU A 276 11.59 -3.04 -8.33
C LEU A 276 11.55 -3.00 -6.80
N SER A 277 10.67 -2.18 -6.22
CA SER A 277 10.48 -2.12 -4.76
C SER A 277 9.94 -3.43 -4.20
N THR A 278 8.94 -4.03 -4.84
CA THR A 278 8.33 -5.29 -4.40
C THR A 278 9.35 -6.42 -4.40
N SER A 279 10.09 -6.51 -5.50
CA SER A 279 11.22 -7.40 -5.74
C SER A 279 12.29 -7.28 -4.63
N LEU A 280 12.86 -6.09 -4.42
CA LEU A 280 13.92 -5.87 -3.43
C LEU A 280 13.45 -6.08 -1.98
N LEU A 281 12.18 -5.79 -1.66
CA LEU A 281 11.62 -6.01 -0.33
C LEU A 281 11.54 -7.50 0.02
N VAL A 282 11.14 -8.35 -0.94
CA VAL A 282 11.10 -9.80 -0.77
C VAL A 282 12.49 -10.33 -0.45
N GLN A 283 13.50 -9.86 -1.16
CA GLN A 283 14.86 -10.33 -1.01
C GLN A 283 15.54 -9.84 0.25
N ALA A 284 15.42 -8.56 0.56
CA ALA A 284 15.90 -8.02 1.82
C ALA A 284 15.34 -8.84 3.00
N THR A 285 14.08 -9.27 2.90
CA THR A 285 13.44 -10.12 3.91
C THR A 285 13.99 -11.54 3.90
N ARG A 286 14.16 -12.18 2.73
CA ARG A 286 14.73 -13.54 2.59
C ARG A 286 16.17 -13.57 3.13
N THR A 287 17.06 -12.72 2.64
CA THR A 287 18.46 -12.67 3.07
C THR A 287 18.58 -12.38 4.57
N MET A 288 17.79 -11.45 5.11
CA MET A 288 17.78 -11.18 6.56
C MET A 288 17.36 -12.40 7.39
N ILE A 289 16.47 -13.24 6.88
CA ILE A 289 16.04 -14.47 7.55
C ILE A 289 17.12 -15.53 7.45
N ASP A 290 17.72 -15.70 6.26
CA ASP A 290 18.73 -16.72 5.99
C ASP A 290 20.04 -16.47 6.75
N THR A 291 20.40 -15.20 7.01
CA THR A 291 21.61 -14.84 7.77
C THR A 291 21.34 -14.72 9.28
N ALA A 292 20.15 -15.09 9.77
CA ALA A 292 19.76 -14.91 11.18
C ALA A 292 20.28 -16.02 12.13
N ASP A 293 21.56 -16.36 12.03
CA ASP A 293 22.15 -17.53 12.69
C ASP A 293 22.41 -17.32 14.20
N THR A 294 22.49 -16.06 14.64
CA THR A 294 22.82 -15.71 16.03
C THR A 294 21.59 -15.27 16.83
N GLY A 295 21.73 -15.23 18.17
CA GLY A 295 20.73 -14.61 19.04
C GLY A 295 20.52 -13.12 18.78
N GLU A 296 21.59 -12.42 18.41
CA GLU A 296 21.60 -10.99 18.10
C GLU A 296 20.89 -10.69 16.77
N ALA A 297 21.10 -11.55 15.75
CA ALA A 297 20.46 -11.42 14.44
C ALA A 297 18.92 -11.52 14.47
N ARG A 298 18.37 -12.14 15.53
CA ARG A 298 16.93 -12.21 15.77
C ARG A 298 16.36 -10.98 16.47
N SER A 299 17.20 -10.05 16.93
CA SER A 299 16.77 -8.86 17.66
C SER A 299 16.09 -7.84 16.74
N ARG A 300 15.16 -7.06 17.32
CA ARG A 300 14.50 -5.95 16.60
C ARG A 300 15.50 -4.89 16.10
N HIS A 301 16.55 -4.64 16.89
CA HIS A 301 17.55 -3.62 16.56
C HIS A 301 18.45 -4.06 15.42
N TYR A 302 18.88 -5.32 15.40
CA TYR A 302 19.62 -5.91 14.28
C TYR A 302 18.81 -5.86 12.99
N ARG A 303 17.59 -6.42 12.98
CA ARG A 303 16.75 -6.51 11.77
C ARG A 303 16.41 -5.14 11.17
N LYS A 304 16.13 -4.16 12.03
CA LYS A 304 15.92 -2.78 11.59
C LYS A 304 17.20 -2.18 11.00
N ALA A 305 18.36 -2.40 11.63
CA ALA A 305 19.65 -1.93 11.13
C ALA A 305 19.98 -2.56 9.76
N PHE A 306 19.77 -3.88 9.64
CA PHE A 306 19.93 -4.65 8.41
C PHE A 306 19.12 -4.06 7.26
N LEU A 307 17.81 -3.92 7.42
CA LEU A 307 16.95 -3.40 6.35
C LEU A 307 17.29 -1.95 5.97
N THR A 308 17.72 -1.14 6.93
CA THR A 308 18.12 0.26 6.67
C THR A 308 19.43 0.32 5.88
N ALA A 309 20.42 -0.48 6.28
CA ALA A 309 21.71 -0.57 5.58
C ALA A 309 21.52 -1.13 4.17
N TYR A 310 20.70 -2.17 4.04
CA TYR A 310 20.37 -2.78 2.75
C TYR A 310 19.76 -1.74 1.80
N ALA A 311 18.74 -1.01 2.27
CA ALA A 311 18.09 0.07 1.51
C ALA A 311 19.08 1.16 1.08
N THR A 312 19.97 1.57 1.99
CA THR A 312 20.96 2.62 1.71
C THR A 312 21.91 2.20 0.60
N ARG A 313 22.49 0.99 0.73
CA ARG A 313 23.49 0.49 -0.23
C ARG A 313 22.87 0.17 -1.59
N ILE A 314 21.68 -0.41 -1.64
CA ILE A 314 20.94 -0.59 -2.91
C ILE A 314 20.65 0.77 -3.57
N GLY A 315 20.24 1.77 -2.78
CA GLY A 315 19.99 3.12 -3.30
C GLY A 315 21.20 3.74 -3.99
N GLU A 316 22.39 3.61 -3.39
CA GLU A 316 23.66 4.06 -3.99
C GLU A 316 23.90 3.39 -5.34
N ARG A 317 23.80 2.05 -5.40
CA ARG A 317 24.04 1.25 -6.60
C ARG A 317 23.07 1.58 -7.74
N LEU A 318 21.78 1.69 -7.40
CA LEU A 318 20.75 2.04 -8.40
C LEU A 318 20.98 3.46 -8.93
N THR A 319 21.35 4.41 -8.07
CA THR A 319 21.67 5.78 -8.48
C THR A 319 22.88 5.81 -9.39
N GLU A 320 23.96 5.09 -9.06
CA GLU A 320 25.17 5.00 -9.88
C GLU A 320 24.88 4.41 -11.27
N ALA A 321 24.06 3.35 -11.34
CA ALA A 321 23.66 2.73 -12.61
C ALA A 321 22.79 3.67 -13.45
N THR A 322 21.85 4.39 -12.82
CA THR A 322 21.04 5.42 -13.49
C THR A 322 21.91 6.56 -14.02
N ASP A 323 22.79 7.12 -13.19
CA ASP A 323 23.67 8.24 -13.54
C ASP A 323 24.62 7.86 -14.68
N THR A 324 25.19 6.66 -14.63
CA THR A 324 26.01 6.11 -15.73
C THR A 324 25.20 6.02 -17.01
N THR A 325 23.96 5.55 -16.96
CA THR A 325 23.10 5.44 -18.14
C THR A 325 22.75 6.82 -18.73
N ILE A 326 22.41 7.79 -17.86
CA ILE A 326 22.10 9.16 -18.26
C ILE A 326 23.33 9.87 -18.85
N ALA A 327 24.52 9.65 -18.30
CA ALA A 327 25.76 10.22 -18.82
C ALA A 327 26.08 9.77 -20.26
N HIS A 328 25.59 8.60 -20.68
CA HIS A 328 25.71 8.10 -22.05
C HIS A 328 24.51 8.45 -22.93
N ALA A 329 23.48 9.12 -22.41
CA ALA A 329 22.33 9.56 -23.18
C ALA A 329 22.71 10.73 -24.10
N PRO A 330 22.02 10.91 -25.25
CA PRO A 330 22.24 12.07 -26.12
C PRO A 330 22.07 13.40 -25.37
N ASN A 331 23.01 14.34 -25.54
CA ASN A 331 23.05 15.62 -24.83
C ASN A 331 21.75 16.44 -24.91
N HIS A 332 20.95 16.27 -25.98
CA HIS A 332 19.69 16.98 -26.15
C HIS A 332 18.57 16.49 -25.21
N LEU A 333 18.73 15.32 -24.58
CA LEU A 333 17.77 14.76 -23.63
C LEU A 333 17.99 15.26 -22.19
N LEU A 334 19.20 15.69 -21.84
CA LEU A 334 19.52 16.14 -20.48
C LEU A 334 18.62 17.31 -20.00
N PRO A 335 18.32 18.34 -20.83
CA PRO A 335 17.39 19.40 -20.43
C PRO A 335 15.96 18.89 -20.22
N VAL A 336 15.51 17.89 -21.00
CA VAL A 336 14.18 17.30 -20.88
C VAL A 336 14.06 16.56 -19.55
N LEU A 337 15.06 15.73 -19.22
CA LEU A 337 15.12 15.02 -17.95
C LEU A 337 15.16 15.98 -16.75
N ALA A 338 15.95 17.05 -16.84
CA ALA A 338 16.01 18.06 -15.79
C ALA A 338 14.68 18.82 -15.61
N ALA A 339 14.01 19.17 -16.70
CA ALA A 339 12.71 19.82 -16.66
C ALA A 339 11.64 18.93 -16.01
N ARG A 340 11.67 17.63 -16.30
CA ARG A 340 10.76 16.62 -15.73
C ARG A 340 11.01 16.42 -14.24
N GLN A 341 12.26 16.29 -13.84
CA GLN A 341 12.61 16.22 -12.42
C GLN A 341 12.10 17.46 -11.67
N HIS A 342 12.25 18.65 -12.24
CA HIS A 342 11.73 19.89 -11.65
C HIS A 342 10.19 19.91 -11.54
N GLN A 343 9.48 19.38 -12.55
CA GLN A 343 8.03 19.23 -12.49
C GLN A 343 7.60 18.28 -11.37
N ILE A 344 8.30 17.15 -11.20
CA ILE A 344 8.05 16.17 -10.14
C ILE A 344 8.31 16.79 -8.76
N ASP A 345 9.40 17.51 -8.58
CA ASP A 345 9.71 18.18 -7.32
C ASP A 345 8.65 19.22 -6.96
N LYS A 346 8.25 20.06 -7.93
CA LYS A 346 7.19 21.05 -7.74
C LYS A 346 5.85 20.39 -7.41
N ALA A 347 5.51 19.30 -8.08
CA ALA A 347 4.30 18.55 -7.82
C ALA A 347 4.33 17.94 -6.41
N PHE A 348 5.45 17.34 -6.01
CA PHE A 348 5.63 16.79 -4.67
C PHE A 348 5.44 17.84 -3.58
N ASP A 349 6.05 19.02 -3.72
CA ASP A 349 5.91 20.12 -2.75
C ASP A 349 4.47 20.67 -2.70
N THR A 350 3.76 20.63 -3.82
CA THR A 350 2.35 21.02 -3.92
C THR A 350 1.42 19.99 -3.27
N TYR A 351 1.67 18.70 -3.51
CA TYR A 351 0.87 17.60 -2.99
C TYR A 351 1.11 17.39 -1.50
N PHE A 352 2.33 17.60 -1.02
CA PHE A 352 2.76 17.33 0.36
C PHE A 352 3.46 18.52 1.01
N PRO A 353 2.77 19.67 1.19
CA PRO A 353 3.38 20.91 1.69
C PRO A 353 3.87 20.80 3.14
N THR A 354 3.35 19.82 3.89
CA THR A 354 3.72 19.57 5.29
C THR A 354 4.79 18.50 5.44
N ALA A 355 5.33 17.97 4.33
CA ALA A 355 6.34 16.92 4.34
C ALA A 355 7.58 17.32 5.18
N ARG A 356 8.12 16.33 5.89
CA ARG A 356 9.32 16.47 6.71
C ARG A 356 10.23 15.28 6.51
N ALA A 357 11.52 15.55 6.38
CA ALA A 357 12.54 14.52 6.43
C ALA A 357 12.53 13.84 7.81
N LYS A 358 12.64 12.51 7.81
CA LYS A 358 12.66 11.72 9.04
C LYS A 358 13.89 10.81 9.05
N GLY A 359 14.74 11.00 10.04
CA GLY A 359 15.88 10.12 10.27
C GLY A 359 15.47 8.76 10.86
N ILE A 360 16.23 7.72 10.53
CA ILE A 360 16.08 6.38 11.11
C ILE A 360 17.22 6.17 12.12
N THR A 361 16.88 5.94 13.39
CA THR A 361 17.89 5.60 14.41
C THR A 361 18.31 4.13 14.29
N ILE A 362 19.63 3.92 14.22
CA ILE A 362 20.27 2.60 14.15
C ILE A 362 20.95 2.28 15.48
N ARG A 363 20.83 1.03 15.93
CA ARG A 363 21.33 0.56 17.25
C ARG A 363 22.04 -0.79 17.20
N SER A 364 22.40 -1.27 16.01
CA SER A 364 23.17 -2.50 15.84
C SER A 364 24.17 -2.29 14.70
N ALA A 365 25.45 -2.30 15.04
CA ALA A 365 26.52 -2.18 14.05
C ALA A 365 26.66 -3.49 13.24
N GLU A 366 26.48 -4.64 13.89
CA GLU A 366 26.48 -5.95 13.22
C GLU A 366 25.35 -6.04 12.20
N GLY A 367 24.13 -5.63 12.58
CA GLY A 367 22.99 -5.59 11.65
C GLY A 367 23.24 -4.64 10.48
N TRP A 368 23.91 -3.50 10.72
CA TRP A 368 24.28 -2.58 9.65
C TRP A 368 25.28 -3.21 8.67
N ALA A 369 26.35 -3.84 9.18
CA ALA A 369 27.35 -4.50 8.36
C ALA A 369 26.71 -5.60 7.51
N ALA A 370 25.96 -6.52 8.14
CA ALA A 370 25.28 -7.61 7.46
C ALA A 370 24.27 -7.11 6.40
N GLY A 371 23.56 -6.02 6.66
CA GLY A 371 22.66 -5.42 5.67
C GLY A 371 23.39 -4.79 4.49
N THR A 372 24.57 -4.21 4.73
CA THR A 372 25.44 -3.64 3.68
C THR A 372 26.03 -4.74 2.81
N ASP A 373 26.50 -5.83 3.42
CA ASP A 373 27.02 -7.01 2.73
C ASP A 373 25.92 -7.66 1.90
N ALA A 374 24.74 -7.88 2.51
CA ALA A 374 23.57 -8.39 1.82
C ALA A 374 23.10 -7.51 0.66
N ALA A 375 23.29 -6.19 0.73
CA ALA A 375 22.99 -5.27 -0.38
C ALA A 375 24.09 -5.20 -1.45
N THR A 376 25.32 -5.58 -1.10
CA THR A 376 26.39 -5.76 -2.09
C THR A 376 26.16 -7.05 -2.85
N GLU A 377 25.77 -8.11 -2.14
CA GLU A 377 25.35 -9.39 -2.68
C GLU A 377 23.89 -9.38 -3.17
N ALA A 378 23.20 -8.25 -3.06
CA ALA A 378 21.77 -8.18 -3.31
C ALA A 378 21.48 -8.53 -4.76
N ARG A 379 20.65 -9.55 -4.82
CA ARG A 379 19.88 -10.06 -5.93
C ARG A 379 18.75 -9.06 -6.21
N VAL A 380 18.03 -9.21 -7.32
CA VAL A 380 16.78 -8.49 -7.55
C VAL A 380 15.68 -9.48 -8.06
N ASP A 381 14.56 -9.62 -7.35
CA ASP A 381 13.33 -10.45 -7.54
C ASP A 381 12.61 -10.36 -8.91
N PRO A 382 12.26 -11.44 -9.62
CA PRO A 382 11.08 -11.52 -10.48
C PRO A 382 9.85 -11.89 -9.62
N SER A 383 8.73 -11.19 -9.80
CA SER A 383 7.42 -11.76 -9.41
C SER A 383 6.89 -12.62 -10.54
#